data_AF-A0A921QCF7-F1
#
_entry.id   AF-A0A921QCF7-F1
#
_cell.length_a   1.000
_cell.length_b   1.000
_cell.length_c   1.000
_cell.angle_alpha   90.00
_cell.angle_beta   90.00
_cell.angle_gamma   90.00
#
_symmetry.space_group_name_H-M   'P 1'
#
loop_
_entity.id
_entity.type
_entity.pdbx_description
1 polymer ?
#
loop_
_entity_poly.entity_id
_entity_poly.type
_entity_poly.pdbx_seq_one_letter_code
_entity_poly.pdbx_strand_id
1 'polypeptide(L)'
;MLHMLGLRGGSPSPSAGDAAPAMSGDGGAVAGPARPLRLAYCDEKGKFVMDPEAVAALQLVKGPVGVVSVCGRARQGKSFILNQVRRATGRA
;
A
#
# COMPACT_ATOMS: atom_id res chain seq x y z
N MET A 1 47.23 2.75 11.63
CA MET A 1 46.66 1.84 12.63
C MET A 1 45.19 2.19 12.82
N LEU A 2 44.35 1.15 12.77
CA LEU A 2 42.92 1.11 13.03
C LEU A 2 42.54 1.83 14.33
N HIS A 3 41.37 2.47 14.35
CA HIS A 3 40.38 2.32 15.44
C HIS A 3 38.97 2.53 14.86
N MET A 4 38.39 1.45 14.36
CA MET A 4 36.94 1.24 14.28
C MET A 4 36.45 0.86 15.69
N LEU A 5 35.38 1.49 16.19
CA LEU A 5 34.33 0.87 17.00
C LEU A 5 33.26 1.91 17.37
N GLY A 6 31.98 1.63 17.07
CA GLY A 6 30.90 2.53 17.48
C GLY A 6 29.52 2.26 16.88
N LEU A 7 28.98 1.06 17.17
CA LEU A 7 27.53 0.77 17.30
C LEU A 7 26.62 0.91 16.07
N ARG A 8 26.45 -0.25 15.43
CA ARG A 8 25.34 -0.70 14.58
C ARG A 8 23.98 -0.11 15.01
N GLY A 9 23.38 0.69 14.14
CA GLY A 9 21.95 0.98 14.17
C GLY A 9 21.16 -0.28 13.79
N GLY A 10 20.48 -0.87 14.78
CA GLY A 10 19.57 -1.99 14.56
C GLY A 10 18.28 -1.49 13.92
N SER A 11 18.07 -1.82 12.65
CA SER A 11 16.77 -1.68 11.99
C SER A 11 15.81 -2.75 12.52
N PRO A 12 14.55 -2.43 12.87
CA PRO A 12 13.57 -3.47 13.15
C PRO A 12 13.17 -4.16 11.82
N SER A 13 13.43 -5.46 11.73
CA SER A 13 12.86 -6.32 10.70
C SER A 13 11.42 -6.66 11.09
N PRO A 14 10.41 -6.47 10.21
CA PRO A 14 9.10 -7.05 10.44
C PRO A 14 9.12 -8.51 9.99
N SER A 15 9.10 -9.43 10.96
CA SER A 15 8.89 -10.86 10.70
C SER A 15 7.54 -11.07 10.02
N ALA A 16 7.56 -11.59 8.80
CA ALA A 16 6.39 -12.14 8.15
C ALA A 16 6.00 -13.43 8.91
N GLY A 17 5.04 -13.31 9.81
CA GLY A 17 4.37 -14.43 10.44
C GLY A 17 3.10 -14.76 9.67
N ASP A 18 3.04 -15.99 9.16
CA ASP A 18 1.83 -16.62 8.64
C ASP A 18 0.65 -16.47 9.61
N ALA A 19 -0.46 -15.92 9.12
CA ALA A 19 -1.76 -16.08 9.76
C ALA A 19 -2.84 -16.20 8.67
N ALA A 20 -3.30 -17.43 8.48
CA ALA A 20 -4.42 -17.86 7.66
C ALA A 20 -5.76 -17.22 8.12
N PRO A 21 -6.86 -17.37 7.35
CA PRO A 21 -7.98 -16.43 7.37
C PRO A 21 -8.98 -16.72 8.50
N ALA A 22 -9.38 -15.68 9.22
CA ALA A 22 -10.57 -15.70 10.07
C ALA A 22 -11.71 -15.01 9.31
N MET A 23 -12.67 -15.83 8.86
CA MET A 23 -13.99 -15.38 8.42
C MET A 23 -14.85 -15.02 9.64
N SER A 24 -15.76 -14.07 9.42
CA SER A 24 -16.93 -13.68 10.24
C SER A 24 -16.73 -12.55 11.25
N GLY A 25 -17.44 -11.44 10.98
CA GLY A 25 -17.63 -10.34 11.91
C GLY A 25 -18.34 -9.16 11.23
N ASP A 26 -19.67 -9.18 11.24
CA ASP A 26 -20.49 -7.98 11.08
C ASP A 26 -20.17 -7.01 12.22
N GLY A 27 -19.86 -5.76 11.88
CA GLY A 27 -19.45 -4.75 12.86
C GLY A 27 -18.68 -3.64 12.17
N GLY A 28 -19.25 -2.43 12.18
CA GLY A 28 -18.67 -1.22 11.60
C GLY A 28 -17.21 -1.09 11.99
N ALA A 29 -16.33 -1.46 11.06
CA ALA A 29 -14.89 -1.41 11.28
C ALA A 29 -14.51 0.06 11.46
N VAL A 30 -14.07 0.40 12.67
CA VAL A 30 -13.37 1.67 12.91
C VAL A 30 -12.18 1.66 11.97
N ALA A 31 -12.30 2.42 10.88
CA ALA A 31 -11.34 2.37 9.79
C ALA A 31 -9.98 2.81 10.33
N GLY A 32 -9.05 1.86 10.46
CA GLY A 32 -7.64 2.17 10.66
C GLY A 32 -7.12 3.07 9.54
N PRO A 33 -5.93 3.66 9.70
CA PRO A 33 -5.36 4.55 8.68
C PRO A 33 -5.37 3.87 7.30
N ALA A 34 -5.91 4.57 6.30
CA ALA A 34 -6.00 4.05 4.93
C ALA A 34 -4.62 3.63 4.42
N ARG A 35 -4.50 2.36 4.02
CA ARG A 35 -3.27 1.78 3.47
C ARG A 35 -3.34 1.71 1.94
N PRO A 36 -2.22 1.93 1.22
CA PRO A 36 -2.20 1.72 -0.22
C PRO A 36 -2.37 0.24 -0.55
N LEU A 37 -3.24 -0.06 -1.51
CA LEU A 37 -3.46 -1.40 -2.06
C LEU A 37 -2.75 -1.51 -3.41
N ARG A 38 -2.01 -2.60 -3.61
CA ARG A 38 -1.35 -2.86 -4.89
C ARG A 38 -2.39 -3.38 -5.86
N LEU A 39 -2.65 -2.66 -6.94
CA LEU A 39 -3.62 -3.10 -7.95
C LEU A 39 -3.03 -4.18 -8.89
N ALA A 40 -1.80 -3.96 -9.33
CA ALA A 40 -1.12 -4.79 -10.31
C ALA A 40 0.36 -4.95 -9.97
N TYR A 41 0.94 -6.08 -10.34
CA TYR A 41 2.37 -6.36 -10.26
C TYR A 41 2.85 -7.12 -11.48
N CYS A 42 4.16 -7.09 -11.73
CA CYS A 42 4.79 -8.01 -12.68
C CYS A 42 5.17 -9.28 -11.92
N ASP A 43 4.72 -10.43 -12.39
CA ASP A 43 5.20 -11.72 -11.91
C ASP A 43 6.68 -11.93 -12.32
N GLU A 44 7.28 -13.01 -11.81
CA GLU A 44 8.66 -13.39 -12.14
C GLU A 44 8.87 -13.70 -13.64
N LYS A 45 7.77 -13.98 -14.36
CA LYS A 45 7.76 -14.25 -15.80
C LYS A 45 7.52 -12.97 -16.62
N GLY A 46 7.43 -11.80 -15.98
CA GLY A 46 7.20 -10.51 -16.60
C GLY A 46 5.74 -10.26 -17.04
N LYS A 47 4.78 -11.08 -16.61
CA LYS A 47 3.35 -10.88 -16.89
C LYS A 47 2.73 -9.96 -15.84
N PHE A 48 1.80 -9.13 -16.28
CA PHE A 48 0.99 -8.33 -15.38
C PHE A 48 -0.09 -9.20 -14.72
N VAL A 49 -0.07 -9.23 -13.40
CA VAL A 49 -1.05 -9.94 -12.58
C VAL A 49 -1.76 -8.92 -11.70
N MET A 50 -3.08 -9.06 -11.61
CA MET A 50 -3.91 -8.24 -10.71
C MET A 50 -3.90 -8.85 -9.31
N ASP A 51 -3.86 -7.99 -8.30
CA ASP A 51 -4.00 -8.42 -6.91
C ASP A 51 -5.49 -8.73 -6.60
N PRO A 52 -5.83 -9.95 -6.15
CA PRO A 52 -7.21 -10.31 -5.86
C PRO A 52 -7.82 -9.47 -4.73
N GLU A 53 -7.03 -9.00 -3.75
CA GLU A 53 -7.52 -8.14 -2.66
C GLU A 53 -7.99 -6.79 -3.23
N ALA A 54 -7.21 -6.22 -4.15
CA ALA A 54 -7.55 -4.95 -4.79
C ALA A 54 -8.78 -5.06 -5.70
N VAL A 55 -8.92 -6.16 -6.44
CA VAL A 55 -10.10 -6.41 -7.27
C VAL A 55 -11.36 -6.55 -6.42
N ALA A 56 -11.30 -7.31 -5.33
CA ALA A 56 -12.42 -7.46 -4.41
C ALA A 56 -12.81 -6.11 -3.79
N ALA A 57 -11.84 -5.30 -3.37
CA ALA A 57 -12.10 -3.97 -2.83
C ALA A 57 -12.81 -3.04 -3.84
N LEU A 58 -12.41 -3.07 -5.12
CA LEU A 58 -13.06 -2.29 -6.17
C LEU A 58 -14.50 -2.76 -6.46
N GLN A 59 -14.77 -4.06 -6.38
CA GLN A 59 -16.11 -4.63 -6.57
C GLN A 59 -17.10 -4.24 -5.46
N LEU A 60 -16.60 -3.89 -4.27
CA LEU A 60 -17.44 -3.42 -3.16
C LEU A 60 -17.92 -1.97 -3.34
N VAL A 61 -17.28 -1.19 -4.21
CA VAL A 61 -17.66 0.21 -4.46
C VAL A 61 -18.96 0.27 -5.24
N LYS A 62 -20.03 0.74 -4.58
CA LYS A 62 -21.35 0.94 -5.21
C LYS A 62 -21.51 2.42 -5.56
N GLY A 63 -21.30 2.78 -6.82
CA GLY A 63 -21.47 4.14 -7.33
C GLY A 63 -20.50 4.50 -8.46
N PRO A 64 -20.62 5.70 -9.06
CA PRO A 64 -19.67 6.18 -10.06
C PRO A 64 -18.28 6.38 -9.46
N VAL A 65 -17.24 5.94 -10.16
CA VAL A 65 -15.84 5.98 -9.70
C VAL A 65 -15.05 7.00 -10.51
N GLY A 66 -14.50 8.01 -9.83
CA GLY A 66 -13.50 8.92 -10.40
C GLY A 66 -12.09 8.37 -10.20
N VAL A 67 -11.30 8.29 -11.27
CA VAL A 67 -9.94 7.75 -11.23
C VAL A 67 -8.92 8.85 -11.53
N VAL A 68 -7.92 9.00 -10.65
CA VAL A 68 -6.79 9.91 -10.83
C VAL A 68 -5.50 9.09 -10.85
N SER A 69 -4.66 9.29 -11.87
CA SER A 69 -3.37 8.60 -12.03
C SER A 69 -2.24 9.59 -12.25
N VAL A 70 -1.07 9.28 -11.69
CA VAL A 70 0.17 10.05 -11.88
C VAL A 70 1.21 9.13 -12.51
N CYS A 71 1.61 9.44 -13.75
CA CYS A 71 2.62 8.72 -14.49
C CYS A 71 3.90 9.55 -14.66
N GLY A 72 5.03 8.89 -14.94
CA GLY A 72 6.32 9.55 -15.14
C GLY A 72 7.52 8.74 -14.62
N ARG A 73 8.74 9.25 -14.87
CA ARG A 73 9.99 8.56 -14.52
C ARG A 73 10.07 8.27 -13.02
N ALA A 74 10.80 7.20 -12.67
CA ALA A 74 11.08 6.89 -11.28
C ALA A 74 11.73 8.09 -10.57
N ARG A 75 11.48 8.23 -9.26
CA ARG A 75 12.12 9.24 -8.39
C ARG A 75 11.79 10.72 -8.67
N GLN A 76 10.72 11.02 -9.41
CA GLN A 76 10.22 12.40 -9.61
C GLN A 76 9.16 12.84 -8.58
N GLY A 77 9.00 12.11 -7.46
CA GLY A 77 8.05 12.52 -6.40
C GLY A 77 6.57 12.17 -6.67
N LYS A 78 6.27 11.19 -7.53
CA LYS A 78 4.88 10.77 -7.82
C LYS A 78 4.05 10.46 -6.56
N SER A 79 4.60 9.68 -5.64
CA SER A 79 3.94 9.34 -4.37
C SER A 79 3.78 10.54 -3.43
N PHE A 80 4.65 11.55 -3.55
CA PHE A 80 4.54 12.79 -2.77
C PHE A 80 3.26 13.53 -3.17
N ILE A 81 3.01 13.71 -4.47
CA ILE A 81 1.81 14.38 -4.98
C ILE A 81 0.54 13.64 -4.54
N LEU A 82 0.48 12.31 -4.72
CA LEU A 82 -0.69 11.51 -4.34
C LEU A 82 -0.98 11.59 -2.83
N ASN A 83 0.06 11.63 -1.99
CA ASN A 83 -0.12 11.80 -0.55
C ASN A 83 -0.67 13.18 -0.18
N GLN A 84 -0.38 14.23 -0.95
CA GLN A 84 -0.99 15.54 -0.73
C GLN A 84 -2.46 15.57 -1.18
N VAL A 85 -2.79 14.95 -2.31
CA VAL A 85 -4.19 14.83 -2.77
C VAL A 85 -5.03 14.13 -1.70
N ARG A 86 -4.54 13.00 -1.17
CA ARG A 86 -5.23 12.28 -0.08
C ARG A 86 -5.49 13.17 1.14
N ARG A 87 -4.53 14.01 1.52
CA ARG A 87 -4.67 14.95 2.65
C ARG A 87 -5.71 16.05 2.37
N ALA A 88 -5.82 16.50 1.13
CA ALA A 88 -6.78 17.52 0.72
C ALA A 88 -8.22 16.98 0.66
N THR A 89 -8.42 15.75 0.16
CA THR A 89 -9.76 15.18 -0.07
C THR A 89 -10.43 14.69 1.21
N GLY A 90 -9.68 14.28 2.26
CA GLY A 90 -10.24 13.80 3.52
C GLY A 90 -10.73 14.88 4.49
N ARG A 91 -10.90 16.13 4.04
CA ARG A 91 -11.29 17.30 4.85
C ARG A 91 -12.67 17.84 4.51
N ALA A 92 -13.46 17.10 3.73
CA ALA A 92 -14.84 17.40 3.38
C ALA A 92 -15.81 16.63 4.28
#